data_AF-A0A1J1GZI2-F1
#
_entry.id   AF-A0A1J1GZI2-F1
#
_cell.length_a   1.000
_cell.length_b   1.000
_cell.length_c   1.000
_cell.angle_alpha   90.00
_cell.angle_beta   90.00
_cell.angle_gamma   90.00
#
_symmetry.space_group_name_H-M   'P 1'
#
loop_
_entity.id
_entity.type
_entity.pdbx_description
1 polymer ?
#
loop_
_entity_poly.entity_id
_entity_poly.type
_entity_poly.pdbx_seq_one_letter_code
_entity_poly.pdbx_strand_id
1 'polypeptide(L)'
;MSDISDFSESEEFDGKEKRRKFFTIRSKNSTTSKKNLTEKTETLSKNNSLSNDEQYNENGNLSNQMSSTFKSSKTVNKKKSSQDDNTLNNQDSKIFRHHLFNSSKVKVDGKHNATPNGRVADCVISPPEFFLSHIYHDNKVFTKKYGHSIVEYDNKFYIYGGINSMNEYLNEFLTFTYGSNVFTSKKLSVNPGKRAYASMTLAYNVKNGPCLLLFGGLCGPNILAKECFIYDFIEDRWSMHPFKLDLVPETRYGHAYTFCPDTYTTIIWGGINKNNELLKSGHKFIRGEWSEIKCNGNTPSGRVFSSIVWLDRTTKDNVNYSFLYLFGGDLTNRGTPTDELWIYNFKKENWILVNNSAGEAPCPRWKHGAVIFDKKMWISGGLFSGWFSNYTVPDLYVYDIPSNCWFNCQISSKEIQCCYDYGTLNLHAQTKAFFLFGGKNSNNEPTSYVCRFAPLCTIVSIMSMRNEINRLSNYLLDVKSESEETANNVSEIQKIIQSFSLDIKDFKIIFEALTNSIQIIRDNIDNINKELTLLKKKNSDHENTENEIQINIENLTKRIDTLNEVRDQITNLEN
;
A
#
# COMPACT_ATOMS: atom_id res chain seq x y z
N MET A 1 -11.47 -14.26 11.34
CA MET A 1 -11.87 -13.44 10.15
C MET A 1 -13.37 -13.60 10.01
N SER A 2 -14.08 -12.81 10.80
CA SER A 2 -15.52 -12.88 11.05
C SER A 2 -16.18 -11.63 10.49
N ASP A 3 -17.31 -11.78 9.80
CA ASP A 3 -17.90 -10.71 9.00
C ASP A 3 -18.66 -9.71 9.89
N ILE A 4 -18.31 -8.41 9.81
CA ILE A 4 -19.06 -7.31 10.46
C ILE A 4 -20.25 -6.90 9.57
N SER A 5 -21.05 -7.91 9.19
CA SER A 5 -22.31 -7.72 8.45
C SER A 5 -23.45 -7.23 9.35
N ASP A 6 -23.38 -7.46 10.65
CA ASP A 6 -24.49 -7.37 11.61
C ASP A 6 -24.93 -5.92 11.99
N PHE A 7 -24.62 -4.93 11.14
CA PHE A 7 -25.15 -3.56 11.21
C PHE A 7 -26.10 -3.25 10.03
N SER A 8 -26.80 -4.26 9.50
CA SER A 8 -27.78 -4.12 8.43
C SER A 8 -29.24 -4.37 8.82
N GLU A 9 -29.55 -4.96 9.98
CA GLU A 9 -30.92 -5.30 10.38
C GLU A 9 -31.31 -4.69 11.73
N SER A 10 -32.17 -3.67 11.66
CA SER A 10 -33.04 -3.26 12.76
C SER A 10 -34.36 -2.79 12.15
N GLU A 11 -35.29 -3.73 11.97
CA GLU A 11 -36.64 -3.41 11.53
C GLU A 11 -37.40 -2.60 12.60
N GLU A 12 -38.25 -1.68 12.13
CA GLU A 12 -39.20 -0.98 12.99
C GLU A 12 -40.29 -1.96 13.46
N PHE A 13 -40.53 -2.03 14.76
CA PHE A 13 -41.79 -2.58 15.28
C PHE A 13 -42.31 -1.72 16.44
N ASP A 14 -43.42 -1.04 16.19
CA ASP A 14 -44.24 -0.37 17.20
C ASP A 14 -45.16 -1.37 17.92
N GLY A 15 -45.57 -1.04 19.16
CA GLY A 15 -46.80 -1.60 19.72
C GLY A 15 -46.71 -2.49 20.98
N LYS A 16 -46.83 -1.83 22.14
CA LYS A 16 -47.59 -2.25 23.33
C LYS A 16 -46.98 -3.19 24.39
N GLU A 17 -46.80 -2.58 25.56
CA GLU A 17 -47.12 -3.06 26.93
C GLU A 17 -47.10 -4.57 27.26
N LYS A 18 -46.29 -4.91 28.28
CA LYS A 18 -46.82 -5.63 29.45
C LYS A 18 -46.07 -5.29 30.74
N ARG A 19 -46.80 -4.70 31.70
CA ARG A 19 -46.36 -4.47 33.08
C ARG A 19 -45.98 -5.80 33.77
N ARG A 20 -44.96 -5.77 34.62
CA ARG A 20 -45.06 -6.37 35.98
C ARG A 20 -44.19 -5.63 36.98
N LYS A 21 -44.73 -5.50 38.19
CA LYS A 21 -44.22 -4.68 39.30
C LYS A 21 -43.16 -5.45 40.08
N PHE A 22 -42.21 -4.73 40.70
CA PHE A 22 -41.91 -4.95 42.11
C PHE A 22 -41.71 -3.62 42.83
N PHE A 23 -42.34 -3.50 44.00
CA PHE A 23 -42.19 -2.38 44.92
C PHE A 23 -41.05 -2.69 45.90
N THR A 24 -40.28 -1.66 46.29
CA THR A 24 -40.04 -1.47 47.73
C THR A 24 -39.99 0.02 48.07
N ILE A 25 -40.70 0.39 49.12
CA ILE A 25 -40.84 1.76 49.62
C ILE A 25 -39.84 1.98 50.75
N ARG A 26 -39.16 3.12 50.77
CA ARG A 26 -38.89 3.83 52.03
C ARG A 26 -38.96 5.34 51.83
N SER A 27 -40.08 5.89 52.29
CA SER A 27 -40.23 7.27 52.71
C SER A 27 -39.48 7.46 54.06
N LYS A 28 -39.36 8.63 54.69
CA LYS A 28 -40.03 9.93 54.55
C LYS A 28 -39.23 10.95 55.38
N ASN A 29 -39.12 12.20 54.94
CA ASN A 29 -39.55 13.39 55.71
C ASN A 29 -38.94 14.68 55.15
N SER A 30 -39.84 15.58 54.76
CA SER A 30 -39.62 17.00 54.54
C SER A 30 -40.05 17.78 55.79
N THR A 31 -39.33 18.83 56.16
CA THR A 31 -39.90 19.97 56.90
C THR A 31 -39.29 21.27 56.40
N THR A 32 -40.02 22.37 56.63
CA THR A 32 -39.95 23.59 55.81
C THR A 32 -39.46 24.82 56.58
N SER A 33 -39.02 25.80 55.79
CA SER A 33 -39.25 27.25 55.96
C SER A 33 -38.21 28.17 56.67
N LYS A 34 -37.82 29.18 55.87
CA LYS A 34 -37.76 30.63 56.17
C LYS A 34 -36.75 31.22 57.17
N LYS A 35 -35.96 32.16 56.62
CA LYS A 35 -35.58 33.49 57.16
C LYS A 35 -34.82 33.56 58.51
N ASN A 36 -33.59 34.09 58.47
CA ASN A 36 -33.39 35.54 58.68
C ASN A 36 -31.97 36.03 58.32
N LEU A 37 -31.80 37.36 58.33
CA LEU A 37 -30.61 38.15 58.00
C LEU A 37 -29.65 38.33 59.20
N THR A 38 -28.49 38.95 58.89
CA THR A 38 -27.53 39.60 59.82
C THR A 38 -26.75 38.66 60.77
N GLU A 39 -25.50 38.93 61.15
CA GLU A 39 -24.75 40.20 61.11
C GLU A 39 -23.23 40.05 60.87
N LYS A 40 -22.55 41.19 60.78
CA LYS A 40 -21.13 41.41 60.46
C LYS A 40 -20.16 40.85 61.51
N THR A 41 -18.94 40.57 61.07
CA THR A 41 -17.73 41.13 61.71
C THR A 41 -16.64 41.37 60.65
N GLU A 42 -16.33 42.64 60.41
CA GLU A 42 -15.10 43.07 59.73
C GLU A 42 -13.95 43.20 60.76
N THR A 43 -12.80 43.69 60.28
CA THR A 43 -11.60 44.16 61.00
C THR A 43 -10.55 43.08 61.33
N LEU A 44 -9.24 43.33 61.17
CA LEU A 44 -8.56 44.52 60.63
C LEU A 44 -7.21 44.13 60.01
N SER A 45 -6.73 44.96 59.08
CA SER A 45 -5.42 44.88 58.45
C SER A 45 -4.27 45.18 59.42
N LYS A 46 -3.06 44.72 59.07
CA LYS A 46 -1.90 45.63 58.92
C LYS A 46 -0.74 45.01 58.14
N ASN A 47 -0.07 45.88 57.40
CA ASN A 47 1.12 45.60 56.61
C ASN A 47 2.35 45.40 57.50
N ASN A 48 3.41 44.78 56.96
CA ASN A 48 4.67 45.51 56.81
C ASN A 48 5.58 44.86 55.75
N SER A 49 6.11 45.72 54.89
CA SER A 49 7.25 45.47 54.00
C SER A 49 8.56 45.71 54.75
N LEU A 50 9.65 45.04 54.36
CA LEU A 50 10.82 45.72 53.77
C LEU A 50 11.89 44.72 53.30
N SER A 51 12.74 45.22 52.40
CA SER A 51 13.86 44.57 51.71
C SER A 51 15.10 44.39 52.57
N ASN A 52 16.06 43.59 52.07
CA ASN A 52 17.44 44.06 51.86
C ASN A 52 18.20 43.13 50.89
N ASP A 53 19.04 43.75 50.06
CA ASP A 53 20.03 43.09 49.20
C ASP A 53 21.29 42.69 49.99
N GLU A 54 22.11 41.79 49.46
CA GLU A 54 23.50 42.10 49.08
C GLU A 54 24.20 40.92 48.35
N GLN A 55 25.18 41.24 47.51
CA GLN A 55 26.04 40.29 46.77
C GLN A 55 27.30 39.95 47.59
N TYR A 56 28.01 38.85 47.28
CA TYR A 56 29.45 38.88 46.88
C TYR A 56 30.05 37.48 46.57
N ASN A 57 30.63 37.37 45.37
CA ASN A 57 31.83 36.68 44.89
C ASN A 57 32.40 35.33 45.43
N GLU A 58 32.69 34.48 44.44
CA GLU A 58 33.98 33.80 44.12
C GLU A 58 34.53 32.54 44.83
N ASN A 59 34.87 31.58 43.96
CA ASN A 59 36.07 30.72 43.92
C ASN A 59 36.41 29.76 45.08
N GLY A 60 36.39 28.45 44.79
CA GLY A 60 37.00 27.39 45.60
C GLY A 60 37.07 26.06 44.84
N ASN A 61 38.28 25.50 44.68
CA ASN A 61 38.57 24.38 43.78
C ASN A 61 38.91 23.09 44.58
N LEU A 62 38.66 21.91 43.98
CA LEU A 62 39.07 20.55 44.41
C LEU A 62 38.65 20.04 45.82
N SER A 63 38.02 18.85 45.87
CA SER A 63 38.75 17.60 46.17
C SER A 63 37.83 16.36 46.28
N ASN A 64 38.36 15.18 45.92
CA ASN A 64 37.76 13.89 46.21
C ASN A 64 38.11 13.45 47.64
N GLN A 65 37.18 12.86 48.41
CA GLN A 65 37.34 11.48 48.91
C GLN A 65 36.11 10.91 49.67
N MET A 66 36.16 9.59 49.81
CA MET A 66 35.13 8.63 50.15
C MET A 66 34.55 8.64 51.58
N SER A 67 33.34 8.08 51.66
CA SER A 67 32.82 7.17 52.70
C SER A 67 32.48 7.70 54.11
N SER A 68 31.25 7.40 54.56
CA SER A 68 31.05 6.30 55.51
C SER A 68 29.57 5.88 55.62
N THR A 69 29.35 4.59 55.86
CA THR A 69 28.06 3.87 55.87
C THR A 69 27.46 3.79 57.29
N PHE A 70 26.14 3.50 57.44
CA PHE A 70 25.44 2.68 58.48
C PHE A 70 24.01 3.23 58.76
N LYS A 71 22.92 2.49 59.05
CA LYS A 71 22.52 1.06 59.24
C LYS A 71 21.06 0.93 58.69
N SER A 72 20.57 -0.12 58.03
CA SER A 72 20.52 -1.59 58.27
C SER A 72 19.36 -2.10 59.17
N SER A 73 18.34 -2.70 58.53
CA SER A 73 17.57 -3.89 59.00
C SER A 73 16.75 -4.45 57.82
N LYS A 74 17.17 -5.50 57.08
CA LYS A 74 16.95 -6.96 57.33
C LYS A 74 15.50 -7.29 57.73
N THR A 75 14.80 -8.20 57.05
CA THR A 75 15.11 -9.65 56.97
C THR A 75 14.91 -10.34 55.61
N VAL A 76 15.58 -11.48 55.41
CA VAL A 76 15.48 -12.40 54.26
C VAL A 76 15.60 -13.85 54.78
N ASN A 77 14.86 -14.80 54.17
CA ASN A 77 15.18 -16.24 54.16
C ASN A 77 15.19 -16.69 52.68
N LYS A 78 16.34 -16.96 52.02
CA LYS A 78 17.20 -18.17 52.04
C LYS A 78 16.43 -19.47 51.73
N LYS A 79 16.85 -20.32 50.78
CA LYS A 79 18.22 -20.84 50.47
C LYS A 79 18.46 -21.05 48.95
N LYS A 80 19.68 -20.79 48.42
CA LYS A 80 20.71 -21.75 47.88
C LYS A 80 20.25 -22.65 46.71
N SER A 81 21.02 -23.01 45.67
CA SER A 81 22.38 -22.67 45.11
C SER A 81 22.55 -23.51 43.80
N SER A 82 23.53 -23.40 42.88
CA SER A 82 24.77 -22.60 42.69
C SER A 82 25.28 -22.70 41.23
N GLN A 83 26.36 -21.96 40.91
CA GLN A 83 27.49 -22.20 39.97
C GLN A 83 27.64 -23.62 39.34
N ASP A 84 28.22 -23.83 38.15
CA ASP A 84 28.82 -22.95 37.11
C ASP A 84 28.95 -23.75 35.77
N ASP A 85 29.67 -23.18 34.80
CA ASP A 85 30.37 -23.81 33.65
C ASP A 85 29.71 -23.95 32.25
N ASN A 86 30.43 -23.37 31.28
CA ASN A 86 30.28 -23.58 29.84
C ASN A 86 31.04 -24.84 29.41
N THR A 87 30.34 -25.85 28.88
CA THR A 87 30.94 -26.83 27.95
C THR A 87 29.95 -27.17 26.84
N LEU A 88 30.37 -27.00 25.58
CA LEU A 88 29.64 -27.54 24.44
C LEU A 88 29.58 -29.07 24.54
N ASN A 89 28.39 -29.65 24.39
CA ASN A 89 28.25 -31.07 24.13
C ASN A 89 27.29 -31.31 22.97
N ASN A 90 27.82 -31.90 21.89
CA ASN A 90 27.09 -32.22 20.66
C ASN A 90 26.25 -33.49 20.85
N GLN A 91 25.05 -33.40 21.45
CA GLN A 91 24.09 -34.51 21.45
C GLN A 91 22.64 -34.11 21.80
N ASP A 92 21.98 -33.29 20.96
CA ASP A 92 20.50 -33.15 21.03
C ASP A 92 19.81 -32.86 19.68
N SER A 93 20.50 -33.08 18.56
CA SER A 93 19.97 -32.86 17.21
C SER A 93 19.18 -34.06 16.66
N LYS A 94 18.21 -34.62 17.41
CA LYS A 94 17.41 -35.77 16.91
C LYS A 94 15.95 -35.95 17.40
N ILE A 95 15.39 -35.07 18.22
CA ILE A 95 14.01 -35.26 18.77
C ILE A 95 12.92 -34.48 18.01
N PHE A 96 13.26 -33.44 17.24
CA PHE A 96 12.27 -32.53 16.61
C PHE A 96 11.79 -32.91 15.18
N ARG A 97 11.61 -34.21 14.85
CA ARG A 97 11.22 -34.64 13.49
C ARG A 97 10.10 -35.67 13.32
N HIS A 98 9.45 -36.16 14.38
CA HIS A 98 8.51 -37.30 14.26
C HIS A 98 7.02 -37.08 14.58
N HIS A 99 6.56 -35.84 14.85
CA HIS A 99 5.16 -35.57 15.25
C HIS A 99 4.24 -34.89 14.21
N LEU A 100 4.59 -34.89 12.92
CA LEU A 100 3.77 -34.24 11.88
C LEU A 100 3.08 -35.16 10.86
N PHE A 101 3.26 -36.48 10.95
CA PHE A 101 2.57 -37.45 10.07
C PHE A 101 2.26 -38.78 10.77
N ASN A 102 1.12 -38.88 11.47
CA ASN A 102 0.17 -39.98 11.25
C ASN A 102 -1.16 -39.85 12.01
N SER A 103 -2.15 -40.64 11.55
CA SER A 103 -3.52 -40.80 12.06
C SER A 103 -4.47 -39.59 11.79
N SER A 104 -5.70 -39.80 11.29
CA SER A 104 -6.39 -41.05 10.94
C SER A 104 -7.41 -40.86 9.81
N LYS A 105 -7.52 -41.87 8.94
CA LYS A 105 -8.70 -42.07 8.09
C LYS A 105 -9.89 -42.40 9.01
N VAL A 106 -11.01 -41.69 8.88
CA VAL A 106 -12.30 -42.10 9.44
C VAL A 106 -13.33 -42.17 8.31
N LYS A 107 -14.21 -43.18 8.39
CA LYS A 107 -15.12 -43.58 7.31
C LYS A 107 -16.29 -42.61 7.16
N VAL A 108 -16.84 -42.58 5.94
CA VAL A 108 -18.18 -42.06 5.66
C VAL A 108 -19.21 -43.03 6.25
N ASP A 109 -20.12 -42.52 7.09
CA ASP A 109 -21.47 -43.08 7.31
C ASP A 109 -22.35 -42.11 8.12
N GLY A 110 -23.66 -42.12 7.86
CA GLY A 110 -24.71 -41.82 8.86
C GLY A 110 -24.92 -40.38 9.36
N LYS A 111 -25.94 -39.71 8.80
CA LYS A 111 -26.62 -38.48 9.29
C LYS A 111 -26.65 -38.24 10.82
N HIS A 112 -26.41 -36.99 11.25
CA HIS A 112 -27.33 -36.06 11.97
C HIS A 112 -26.67 -35.06 12.93
N ASN A 113 -27.30 -33.88 13.01
CA ASN A 113 -27.27 -32.87 14.08
C ASN A 113 -26.02 -31.98 14.22
N ALA A 114 -26.09 -30.83 13.55
CA ALA A 114 -25.20 -29.70 13.78
C ALA A 114 -25.59 -28.94 15.07
N THR A 115 -24.66 -28.87 16.03
CA THR A 115 -24.61 -27.83 17.07
C THR A 115 -23.19 -27.28 17.16
N PRO A 116 -22.88 -26.15 16.51
CA PRO A 116 -21.56 -25.52 16.62
C PRO A 116 -21.54 -24.62 17.86
N ASN A 117 -20.87 -25.05 18.93
CA ASN A 117 -20.58 -24.17 20.07
C ASN A 117 -19.29 -24.54 20.82
N GLY A 118 -18.22 -24.78 20.06
CA GLY A 118 -16.88 -24.52 20.58
C GLY A 118 -16.70 -23.00 20.70
N ARG A 119 -16.35 -22.49 21.88
CA ARG A 119 -16.01 -21.07 22.06
C ARG A 119 -14.68 -20.77 21.35
N VAL A 120 -14.75 -20.42 20.07
CA VAL A 120 -13.61 -19.91 19.31
C VAL A 120 -13.40 -18.45 19.69
N ALA A 121 -12.19 -18.10 20.12
CA ALA A 121 -11.77 -16.72 20.26
C ALA A 121 -10.93 -16.35 19.01
N ASP A 122 -11.38 -15.35 18.24
CA ASP A 122 -10.58 -14.75 17.18
C ASP A 122 -9.43 -13.96 17.83
N CYS A 123 -8.20 -14.47 17.76
CA CYS A 123 -7.01 -13.77 18.24
C CYS A 123 -6.55 -12.71 17.24
N VAL A 124 -6.25 -11.50 17.73
CA VAL A 124 -5.72 -10.38 16.93
C VAL A 124 -4.28 -10.12 17.33
N ILE A 125 -3.38 -9.95 16.35
CA ILE A 125 -1.96 -9.72 16.59
C ILE A 125 -1.75 -8.23 16.90
N SER A 126 -0.90 -7.94 17.89
CA SER A 126 -0.55 -6.57 18.24
C SER A 126 0.10 -5.83 17.04
N PRO A 127 -0.12 -4.51 16.91
CA PRO A 127 0.50 -3.68 15.89
C PRO A 127 2.04 -3.71 15.92
N PRO A 128 2.72 -3.31 14.83
CA PRO A 128 4.18 -3.23 14.80
C PRO A 128 4.73 -2.22 15.81
N GLU A 129 5.89 -2.55 16.41
CA GLU A 129 6.69 -1.60 17.19
C GLU A 129 7.44 -0.61 16.29
N PHE A 130 7.71 0.59 16.81
CA PHE A 130 8.41 1.65 16.08
C PHE A 130 9.69 2.06 16.79
N PHE A 131 10.76 2.21 16.01
CA PHE A 131 11.98 2.87 16.44
C PHE A 131 11.86 4.38 16.16
N LEU A 132 12.01 5.19 17.21
CA LEU A 132 12.07 6.63 17.11
C LEU A 132 13.49 7.07 16.74
N SER A 133 13.59 7.94 15.74
CA SER A 133 14.84 8.58 15.32
C SER A 133 14.64 10.09 15.16
N HIS A 134 15.58 10.89 15.66
CA HIS A 134 15.58 12.33 15.47
C HIS A 134 16.39 12.70 14.23
N ILE A 135 15.87 13.61 13.41
CA ILE A 135 16.55 14.16 12.25
C ILE A 135 17.03 15.56 12.63
N TYR A 136 18.34 15.69 12.84
CA TYR A 136 18.99 16.98 13.09
C TYR A 136 19.21 17.71 11.76
N HIS A 137 18.87 18.99 11.72
CA HIS A 137 19.05 19.88 10.58
C HIS A 137 19.49 21.26 11.08
N ASP A 138 19.87 22.16 10.17
CA ASP A 138 20.11 23.55 10.55
C ASP A 138 18.78 24.29 10.77
N ASN A 139 18.61 24.92 11.93
CA ASN A 139 17.39 25.67 12.28
C ASN A 139 17.25 27.00 11.48
N LYS A 140 18.01 27.16 10.40
CA LYS A 140 17.99 28.34 9.51
C LYS A 140 16.85 28.27 8.48
N VAL A 141 16.57 27.07 7.95
CA VAL A 141 15.51 26.87 6.94
C VAL A 141 14.21 26.43 7.60
N PHE A 142 14.23 25.33 8.37
CA PHE A 142 13.09 24.92 9.19
C PHE A 142 13.17 25.57 10.57
N THR A 143 12.69 26.82 10.65
CA THR A 143 12.57 27.58 11.91
C THR A 143 11.53 26.97 12.86
N LYS A 144 11.64 27.27 14.17
CA LYS A 144 10.69 26.81 15.20
C LYS A 144 9.26 27.26 14.91
N LYS A 145 8.33 26.32 14.68
CA LYS A 145 6.93 26.64 14.33
C LYS A 145 5.93 25.52 14.64
N TYR A 146 4.67 25.92 14.83
CA TYR A 146 3.53 25.02 15.07
C TYR A 146 2.33 25.38 14.18
N GLY A 147 1.33 24.49 14.11
CA GLY A 147 0.11 24.72 13.34
C GLY A 147 0.36 24.93 11.83
N HIS A 148 1.46 24.39 11.30
CA HIS A 148 1.77 24.40 9.88
C HIS A 148 1.11 23.20 9.17
N SER A 149 0.88 23.31 7.87
CA SER A 149 0.25 22.27 7.06
C SER A 149 1.32 21.47 6.31
N ILE A 150 1.16 20.15 6.22
CA ILE A 150 2.15 19.24 5.58
C ILE A 150 1.46 18.21 4.70
N VAL A 151 2.06 17.92 3.54
CA VAL A 151 1.66 16.85 2.61
C VAL A 151 2.90 16.13 2.07
N GLU A 152 2.91 14.80 2.06
CA GLU A 152 3.89 14.00 1.31
C GLU A 152 3.43 13.79 -0.14
N TYR A 153 4.32 14.06 -1.10
CA TYR A 153 4.14 13.73 -2.51
C TYR A 153 5.50 13.55 -3.18
N ASP A 154 5.66 12.48 -3.95
CA ASP A 154 6.90 12.17 -4.69
C ASP A 154 8.17 12.22 -3.80
N ASN A 155 8.16 11.50 -2.66
CA ASN A 155 9.30 11.36 -1.75
C ASN A 155 9.77 12.72 -1.14
N LYS A 156 8.88 13.73 -1.18
CA LYS A 156 9.10 15.08 -0.64
C LYS A 156 7.92 15.48 0.23
N PHE A 157 8.23 16.10 1.36
CA PHE A 157 7.23 16.68 2.26
C PHE A 157 7.15 18.17 1.97
N TYR A 158 6.00 18.62 1.49
CA TYR A 158 5.69 20.03 1.28
C TYR A 158 5.12 20.59 2.58
N ILE A 159 5.65 21.72 3.02
CA ILE A 159 5.32 22.35 4.30
C ILE A 159 4.93 23.80 4.05
N TYR A 160 3.78 24.24 4.57
CA TYR A 160 3.30 25.62 4.41
C TYR A 160 2.91 26.27 5.75
N GLY A 161 3.36 27.52 5.93
CA GLY A 161 2.89 28.43 6.97
C GLY A 161 3.20 28.01 8.40
N GLY A 162 2.23 28.21 9.30
CA GLY A 162 2.36 28.02 10.75
C GLY A 162 2.58 29.33 11.51
N ILE A 163 2.91 29.20 12.80
CA ILE A 163 3.19 30.32 13.71
C ILE A 163 4.56 30.12 14.36
N ASN A 164 5.39 31.17 14.40
CA ASN A 164 6.73 31.13 14.98
C ASN A 164 6.76 31.40 16.51
N SER A 165 7.94 31.36 17.12
CA SER A 165 8.15 31.67 18.55
C SER A 165 7.76 33.10 18.96
N MET A 166 7.62 34.04 18.01
CA MET A 166 7.20 35.42 18.25
C MET A 166 5.68 35.61 18.06
N ASN A 167 4.91 34.53 17.92
CA ASN A 167 3.49 34.51 17.55
C ASN A 167 3.17 35.16 16.19
N GLU A 168 4.15 35.27 15.29
CA GLU A 168 3.93 35.75 13.93
C GLU A 168 3.47 34.61 13.03
N TYR A 169 2.44 34.90 12.24
CA TYR A 169 1.93 33.99 11.22
C TYR A 169 2.89 33.97 10.02
N LEU A 170 3.20 32.77 9.53
CA LEU A 170 4.17 32.52 8.47
C LEU A 170 3.48 32.28 7.12
N ASN A 171 4.18 32.63 6.05
CA ASN A 171 3.83 32.35 4.65
C ASN A 171 4.97 31.61 3.92
N GLU A 172 5.85 30.97 4.69
CA GLU A 172 6.95 30.15 4.20
C GLU A 172 6.41 28.92 3.47
N PHE A 173 7.02 28.56 2.34
CA PHE A 173 6.78 27.30 1.64
C PHE A 173 8.10 26.56 1.54
N LEU A 174 8.18 25.42 2.21
CA LEU A 174 9.39 24.62 2.35
C LEU A 174 9.14 23.21 1.78
N THR A 175 10.20 22.58 1.28
CA THR A 175 10.20 21.16 0.90
C THR A 175 11.29 20.42 1.67
N PHE A 176 10.96 19.31 2.32
CA PHE A 176 11.92 18.38 2.89
C PHE A 176 12.04 17.15 1.98
N THR A 177 13.25 16.85 1.50
CA THR A 177 13.48 15.70 0.60
C THR A 177 13.92 14.48 1.41
N TYR A 178 13.17 13.38 1.33
CA TYR A 178 13.55 12.14 2.01
C TYR A 178 14.76 11.48 1.34
N GLY A 179 15.64 10.88 2.15
CA GLY A 179 16.90 10.29 1.71
C GLY A 179 18.10 11.22 1.93
N SER A 180 18.06 12.43 1.35
CA SER A 180 19.08 13.46 1.62
C SER A 180 18.85 14.22 2.94
N ASN A 181 17.61 14.21 3.45
CA ASN A 181 17.16 14.94 4.64
C ASN A 181 17.39 16.46 4.55
N VAL A 182 17.33 17.02 3.35
CA VAL A 182 17.55 18.45 3.09
C VAL A 182 16.23 19.22 3.08
N PHE A 183 16.19 20.33 3.81
CA PHE A 183 15.16 21.36 3.69
C PHE A 183 15.54 22.40 2.63
N THR A 184 14.62 22.67 1.72
CA THR A 184 14.76 23.72 0.69
C THR A 184 13.60 24.71 0.83
N SER A 185 13.90 26.00 0.88
CA SER A 185 12.88 27.05 0.81
C SER A 185 12.51 27.32 -0.65
N LYS A 186 11.22 27.30 -0.98
CA LYS A 186 10.73 27.62 -2.33
C LYS A 186 10.35 29.09 -2.44
N LYS A 187 10.93 29.79 -3.42
CA LYS A 187 10.59 31.18 -3.73
C LYS A 187 9.21 31.24 -4.40
N LEU A 188 8.29 31.95 -3.76
CA LEU A 188 6.90 32.08 -4.21
C LEU A 188 6.75 33.21 -5.23
N SER A 189 6.23 32.90 -6.42
CA SER A 189 5.83 33.89 -7.44
C SER A 189 4.47 34.50 -7.11
N VAL A 190 3.49 33.65 -6.80
CA VAL A 190 2.23 33.98 -6.15
C VAL A 190 2.29 33.44 -4.73
N ASN A 191 1.92 34.24 -3.74
CA ASN A 191 2.00 33.87 -2.33
C ASN A 191 0.58 33.76 -1.73
N PRO A 192 0.16 32.59 -1.21
CA PRO A 192 -1.14 32.43 -0.55
C PRO A 192 -1.37 33.28 0.71
N GLY A 193 -0.35 33.99 1.20
CA GLY A 193 -0.40 34.83 2.39
C GLY A 193 -0.10 34.07 3.68
N LYS A 194 0.06 34.81 4.78
CA LYS A 194 0.35 34.23 6.09
C LYS A 194 -0.81 33.34 6.53
N ARG A 195 -0.57 32.07 6.93
CA ARG A 195 -1.62 31.12 7.34
C ARG A 195 -1.13 30.12 8.38
N ALA A 196 -1.98 29.79 9.35
CA ALA A 196 -1.78 28.71 10.31
C ALA A 196 -3.10 27.92 10.53
N TYR A 197 -2.99 26.64 10.90
CA TYR A 197 -4.12 25.71 11.05
C TYR A 197 -5.02 25.61 9.80
N ALA A 198 -4.41 25.77 8.62
CA ALA A 198 -5.04 25.52 7.33
C ALA A 198 -5.00 24.02 6.99
N SER A 199 -5.90 23.57 6.12
CA SER A 199 -5.72 22.27 5.45
C SER A 199 -4.85 22.45 4.22
N MET A 200 -3.79 21.66 4.13
CA MET A 200 -3.10 21.40 2.87
C MET A 200 -3.27 19.92 2.55
N THR A 201 -3.81 19.59 1.38
CA THR A 201 -3.98 18.20 0.92
C THR A 201 -3.42 18.03 -0.48
N LEU A 202 -3.11 16.78 -0.85
CA LEU A 202 -3.01 16.43 -2.25
C LEU A 202 -4.42 16.53 -2.87
N ALA A 203 -4.49 17.03 -4.09
CA ALA A 203 -5.69 17.12 -4.90
C ALA A 203 -5.32 16.91 -6.37
N TYR A 204 -6.34 16.86 -7.23
CA TYR A 204 -6.16 16.77 -8.67
C TYR A 204 -6.91 17.93 -9.36
N ASN A 205 -6.23 18.56 -10.32
CA ASN A 205 -6.81 19.64 -11.11
C ASN A 205 -7.75 19.09 -12.20
N VAL A 206 -8.45 19.97 -12.92
CA VAL A 206 -9.39 19.61 -14.01
C VAL A 206 -8.73 18.77 -15.12
N LYS A 207 -7.41 18.92 -15.32
CA LYS A 207 -6.61 18.16 -16.30
C LYS A 207 -6.10 16.82 -15.77
N ASN A 208 -6.57 16.36 -14.60
CA ASN A 208 -6.03 15.22 -13.84
C ASN A 208 -4.53 15.32 -13.49
N GLY A 209 -3.97 16.54 -13.48
CA GLY A 209 -2.64 16.78 -12.91
C GLY A 209 -2.71 16.83 -11.38
N PRO A 210 -1.76 16.21 -10.65
CA PRO A 210 -1.67 16.33 -9.21
C PRO A 210 -1.34 17.77 -8.81
N CYS A 211 -1.87 18.22 -7.67
CA CYS A 211 -1.64 19.55 -7.13
C CYS A 211 -1.79 19.56 -5.59
N LEU A 212 -1.29 20.60 -4.91
CA LEU A 212 -1.65 20.82 -3.50
C LEU A 212 -2.82 21.79 -3.41
N LEU A 213 -3.83 21.44 -2.61
CA LEU A 213 -4.96 22.31 -2.27
C LEU A 213 -4.72 22.91 -0.87
N LEU A 214 -4.67 24.24 -0.78
CA LEU A 214 -4.51 24.98 0.47
C LEU A 214 -5.79 25.77 0.78
N PHE A 215 -6.49 25.40 1.86
CA PHE A 215 -7.79 25.94 2.23
C PHE A 215 -7.88 26.31 3.72
N GLY A 216 -8.56 27.44 3.99
CA GLY A 216 -8.83 27.92 5.34
C GLY A 216 -7.58 28.34 6.12
N GLY A 217 -7.70 28.31 7.45
CA GLY A 217 -6.67 28.73 8.39
C GLY A 217 -6.81 30.18 8.88
N LEU A 218 -6.05 30.50 9.93
CA LEU A 218 -5.88 31.83 10.50
C LEU A 218 -4.75 32.57 9.78
N CYS A 219 -5.04 33.75 9.23
CA CYS A 219 -4.04 34.66 8.65
C CYS A 219 -3.48 35.67 9.66
N GLY A 220 -4.10 35.77 10.84
CA GLY A 220 -3.79 36.67 11.92
C GLY A 220 -4.71 36.40 13.12
N PRO A 221 -4.58 37.14 14.23
CA PRO A 221 -5.47 37.02 15.38
C PRO A 221 -6.93 37.24 14.96
N ASN A 222 -7.76 36.21 15.04
CA ASN A 222 -9.17 36.18 14.61
C ASN A 222 -9.43 36.53 13.13
N ILE A 223 -8.41 36.53 12.26
CA ILE A 223 -8.56 36.77 10.82
C ILE A 223 -8.50 35.43 10.08
N LEU A 224 -9.59 35.05 9.41
CA LEU A 224 -9.66 33.80 8.64
C LEU A 224 -9.40 34.00 7.15
N ALA A 225 -8.74 33.00 6.56
CA ALA A 225 -8.59 32.89 5.12
C ALA A 225 -9.94 32.71 4.43
N LYS A 226 -10.20 33.55 3.43
CA LYS A 226 -11.34 33.44 2.49
C LYS A 226 -11.00 32.68 1.22
N GLU A 227 -9.75 32.78 0.79
CA GLU A 227 -9.29 32.31 -0.52
C GLU A 227 -8.75 30.89 -0.43
N CYS A 228 -9.03 30.09 -1.47
CA CYS A 228 -8.43 28.79 -1.70
C CYS A 228 -7.29 28.93 -2.72
N PHE A 229 -6.19 28.23 -2.49
CA PHE A 229 -5.02 28.25 -3.37
C PHE A 229 -4.68 26.84 -3.84
N ILE A 230 -4.28 26.72 -5.10
CA ILE A 230 -3.78 25.48 -5.70
C ILE A 230 -2.34 25.69 -6.15
N TYR A 231 -1.47 24.78 -5.74
CA TYR A 231 -0.08 24.68 -6.20
C TYR A 231 0.04 23.59 -7.25
N ASP A 232 0.47 23.97 -8.45
CA ASP A 232 0.73 23.04 -9.55
C ASP A 232 2.19 22.56 -9.48
N PHE A 233 2.41 21.24 -9.45
CA PHE A 233 3.75 20.65 -9.37
C PHE A 233 4.54 20.78 -10.66
N ILE A 234 3.89 20.88 -11.82
CA ILE A 234 4.53 20.96 -13.14
C ILE A 234 5.01 22.40 -13.38
N GLU A 235 4.15 23.37 -13.08
CA GLU A 235 4.42 24.80 -13.28
C GLU A 235 5.19 25.45 -12.10
N ASP A 236 5.48 24.69 -11.03
CA ASP A 236 6.11 25.11 -9.77
C ASP A 236 5.58 26.44 -9.21
N ARG A 237 4.25 26.60 -9.22
CA ARG A 237 3.60 27.87 -8.85
C ARG A 237 2.28 27.68 -8.15
N TRP A 238 1.98 28.64 -7.26
CA TRP A 238 0.64 28.81 -6.73
C TRP A 238 -0.25 29.57 -7.71
N SER A 239 -1.54 29.29 -7.59
CA SER A 239 -2.64 29.97 -8.25
C SER A 239 -3.77 30.13 -7.24
N MET A 240 -4.48 31.26 -7.27
CA MET A 240 -5.74 31.38 -6.54
C MET A 240 -6.79 30.58 -7.30
N HIS A 241 -7.47 29.66 -6.64
CA HIS A 241 -8.50 28.84 -7.28
C HIS A 241 -9.83 29.61 -7.29
N PRO A 242 -10.41 29.96 -8.45
CA PRO A 242 -11.67 30.68 -8.51
C PRO A 242 -12.85 29.73 -8.26
N PHE A 243 -13.85 30.21 -7.52
CA PHE A 243 -15.02 29.42 -7.18
C PHE A 243 -16.28 30.29 -7.03
N LYS A 244 -17.46 29.70 -7.25
CA LYS A 244 -18.75 30.31 -6.92
C LYS A 244 -18.95 30.24 -5.41
N LEU A 245 -19.27 31.37 -4.76
CA LEU A 245 -19.34 31.44 -3.30
C LEU A 245 -20.30 30.40 -2.68
N ASP A 246 -21.41 30.11 -3.36
CA ASP A 246 -22.50 29.27 -2.83
C ASP A 246 -22.14 27.78 -2.69
N LEU A 247 -21.04 27.32 -3.30
CA LEU A 247 -20.60 25.93 -3.27
C LEU A 247 -19.39 25.70 -2.35
N VAL A 248 -18.80 26.75 -1.80
CA VAL A 248 -17.52 26.67 -1.08
C VAL A 248 -17.72 26.63 0.42
N PRO A 249 -17.00 25.74 1.14
CA PRO A 249 -17.06 25.71 2.59
C PRO A 249 -16.77 27.07 3.21
N GLU A 250 -17.57 27.43 4.23
CA GLU A 250 -17.34 28.64 5.02
C GLU A 250 -15.89 28.74 5.54
N THR A 251 -15.40 29.98 5.65
CA THR A 251 -14.08 30.29 6.21
C THR A 251 -13.92 29.70 7.60
N ARG A 252 -12.92 28.84 7.77
CA ARG A 252 -12.71 28.04 8.97
C ARG A 252 -11.23 27.75 9.22
N TYR A 253 -10.89 27.40 10.46
CA TYR A 253 -9.57 26.88 10.83
C TYR A 253 -9.69 25.69 11.77
N GLY A 254 -8.61 24.91 11.88
CA GLY A 254 -8.55 23.74 12.76
C GLY A 254 -9.55 22.64 12.40
N HIS A 255 -10.09 22.66 11.18
CA HIS A 255 -10.91 21.58 10.63
C HIS A 255 -10.05 20.34 10.37
N ALA A 256 -10.67 19.16 10.50
CA ALA A 256 -10.05 17.91 10.08
C ALA A 256 -10.02 17.83 8.56
N TYR A 257 -9.02 17.16 7.98
CA TYR A 257 -8.93 16.96 6.54
C TYR A 257 -8.25 15.65 6.16
N THR A 258 -8.61 15.08 5.00
CA THR A 258 -8.01 13.85 4.46
C THR A 258 -8.12 13.81 2.93
N PHE A 259 -7.39 12.90 2.28
CA PHE A 259 -7.36 12.71 0.83
C PHE A 259 -7.49 11.22 0.48
N CYS A 260 -8.29 10.92 -0.54
CA CYS A 260 -8.43 9.59 -1.13
C CYS A 260 -7.66 9.51 -2.45
N PRO A 261 -6.61 8.67 -2.57
CA PRO A 261 -5.90 8.44 -3.82
C PRO A 261 -6.79 7.85 -4.92
N ASP A 262 -7.66 6.88 -4.59
CA ASP A 262 -8.41 6.10 -5.57
C ASP A 262 -9.53 6.91 -6.27
N THR A 263 -10.13 7.88 -5.55
CA THR A 263 -11.20 8.75 -6.09
C THR A 263 -10.74 10.17 -6.38
N TYR A 264 -9.49 10.50 -6.05
CA TYR A 264 -8.93 11.87 -6.07
C TYR A 264 -9.73 12.89 -5.27
N THR A 265 -10.46 12.44 -4.24
CA THR A 265 -11.31 13.29 -3.39
C THR A 265 -10.53 13.83 -2.19
N THR A 266 -10.49 15.15 -2.03
CA THR A 266 -10.16 15.77 -0.73
C THR A 266 -11.43 15.93 0.10
N ILE A 267 -11.32 15.73 1.41
CA ILE A 267 -12.38 15.95 2.39
C ILE A 267 -11.89 16.96 3.44
N ILE A 268 -12.77 17.88 3.83
CA ILE A 268 -12.64 18.66 5.06
C ILE A 268 -13.87 18.46 5.95
N TRP A 269 -13.69 18.48 7.28
CA TRP A 269 -14.76 18.29 8.25
C TRP A 269 -14.61 19.20 9.48
N GLY A 270 -15.70 19.83 9.90
CA GLY A 270 -15.77 20.62 11.12
C GLY A 270 -14.90 21.88 11.08
N GLY A 271 -14.19 22.15 12.18
CA GLY A 271 -13.47 23.40 12.42
C GLY A 271 -14.35 24.47 13.06
N ILE A 272 -13.84 25.68 13.16
CA ILE A 272 -14.55 26.83 13.74
C ILE A 272 -14.54 28.01 12.76
N ASN A 273 -15.69 28.69 12.62
CA ASN A 273 -15.87 29.78 11.65
C ASN A 273 -15.54 31.17 12.25
N LYS A 274 -15.73 32.23 11.44
CA LYS A 274 -15.46 33.63 11.82
C LYS A 274 -16.31 34.15 13.00
N ASN A 275 -17.46 33.51 13.26
CA ASN A 275 -18.39 33.87 14.32
C ASN A 275 -18.06 33.12 15.64
N ASN A 276 -16.95 32.36 15.67
CA ASN A 276 -16.62 31.38 16.71
C ASN A 276 -17.63 30.23 16.87
N GLU A 277 -18.38 29.90 15.82
CA GLU A 277 -19.30 28.75 15.80
C GLU A 277 -18.54 27.49 15.39
N LEU A 278 -18.66 26.43 16.20
CA LEU A 278 -18.08 25.12 15.90
C LEU A 278 -18.93 24.41 14.85
N LEU A 279 -18.30 24.10 13.72
CA LEU A 279 -18.98 23.58 12.54
C LEU A 279 -19.17 22.06 12.67
N LYS A 280 -20.36 21.60 12.27
CA LYS A 280 -20.72 20.18 12.12
C LYS A 280 -20.87 19.75 10.64
N SER A 281 -20.45 20.61 9.71
CA SER A 281 -20.51 20.36 8.26
C SER A 281 -19.14 19.99 7.71
N GLY A 282 -19.14 19.14 6.69
CA GLY A 282 -17.95 18.80 5.90
C GLY A 282 -18.22 18.94 4.42
N HIS A 283 -17.14 19.15 3.67
CA HIS A 283 -17.19 19.39 2.23
C HIS A 283 -16.15 18.51 1.54
N LYS A 284 -16.50 18.04 0.34
CA LYS A 284 -15.61 17.28 -0.53
C LYS A 284 -15.18 18.14 -1.72
N PHE A 285 -13.92 18.04 -2.09
CA PHE A 285 -13.34 18.69 -3.26
C PHE A 285 -12.92 17.62 -4.26
N ILE A 286 -13.47 17.69 -5.47
CA ILE A 286 -13.23 16.75 -6.56
C ILE A 286 -12.93 17.56 -7.82
N ARG A 287 -11.75 17.36 -8.41
CA ARG A 287 -11.33 17.92 -9.72
C ARG A 287 -11.55 19.43 -9.91
N GLY A 288 -11.49 20.24 -8.85
CA GLY A 288 -11.72 21.69 -8.92
C GLY A 288 -13.05 22.17 -8.32
N GLU A 289 -13.99 21.27 -8.03
CA GLU A 289 -15.31 21.64 -7.52
C GLU A 289 -15.50 21.21 -6.06
N TRP A 290 -16.05 22.12 -5.26
CA TRP A 290 -16.50 21.85 -3.90
C TRP A 290 -17.97 21.40 -3.90
N SER A 291 -18.30 20.47 -3.01
CA SER A 291 -19.68 20.09 -2.70
C SER A 291 -19.82 19.68 -1.24
N GLU A 292 -20.99 19.87 -0.65
CA GLU A 292 -21.25 19.49 0.74
C GLU A 292 -21.36 17.96 0.89
N ILE A 293 -20.91 17.45 2.05
CA ILE A 293 -21.10 16.05 2.45
C ILE A 293 -22.47 15.94 3.11
N LYS A 294 -23.42 15.33 2.39
CA LYS A 294 -24.75 15.03 2.94
C LYS A 294 -24.65 14.19 4.20
N CYS A 295 -25.54 14.43 5.15
CA CYS A 295 -25.54 13.74 6.43
C CYS A 295 -26.96 13.35 6.82
N ASN A 296 -27.29 12.08 6.65
CA ASN A 296 -28.57 11.50 7.01
C ASN A 296 -28.55 11.03 8.47
N GLY A 297 -29.47 11.53 9.29
CA GLY A 297 -29.60 11.13 10.70
C GLY A 297 -28.58 11.79 11.64
N ASN A 298 -28.04 11.01 12.58
CA ASN A 298 -27.11 11.53 13.59
C ASN A 298 -25.80 12.01 12.96
N THR A 299 -25.21 13.06 13.54
CA THR A 299 -23.96 13.67 13.09
C THR A 299 -23.03 13.93 14.27
N PRO A 300 -21.69 13.93 14.07
CA PRO A 300 -20.75 14.38 15.07
C PRO A 300 -21.08 15.82 15.50
N SER A 301 -21.00 16.09 16.80
CA SER A 301 -21.06 17.46 17.33
C SER A 301 -19.94 18.33 16.73
N GLY A 302 -20.20 19.62 16.61
CA GLY A 302 -19.24 20.58 16.05
C GLY A 302 -17.95 20.60 16.87
N ARG A 303 -16.80 20.53 16.19
CA ARG A 303 -15.50 20.33 16.84
C ARG A 303 -14.33 20.91 16.05
N VAL A 304 -13.25 21.20 16.76
CA VAL A 304 -12.00 21.74 16.22
C VAL A 304 -10.81 20.89 16.66
N PHE A 305 -9.76 20.83 15.85
CA PHE A 305 -8.53 20.05 16.05
C PHE A 305 -8.75 18.54 16.30
N SER A 306 -9.82 17.98 15.71
CA SER A 306 -10.02 16.54 15.51
C SER A 306 -9.22 16.05 14.30
N SER A 307 -8.87 14.76 14.25
CA SER A 307 -8.30 14.17 13.03
C SER A 307 -9.34 13.34 12.28
N ILE A 308 -9.22 13.30 10.95
CA ILE A 308 -10.04 12.45 10.08
C ILE A 308 -9.14 11.68 9.13
N VAL A 309 -9.43 10.39 8.92
CA VAL A 309 -8.71 9.54 7.95
C VAL A 309 -9.69 8.83 7.03
N TRP A 310 -9.26 8.55 5.80
CA TRP A 310 -10.04 7.81 4.81
C TRP A 310 -9.61 6.34 4.77
N LEU A 311 -10.54 5.41 4.57
CA LEU A 311 -10.24 4.02 4.22
C LEU A 311 -11.23 3.48 3.19
N ASP A 312 -10.70 2.97 2.07
CA ASP A 312 -11.44 2.15 1.12
C ASP A 312 -11.36 0.66 1.52
N ARG A 313 -12.48 -0.05 1.34
CA ARG A 313 -12.65 -1.47 1.64
C ARG A 313 -13.31 -2.19 0.47
N THR A 314 -12.59 -3.10 -0.15
CA THR A 314 -13.13 -4.06 -1.12
C THR A 314 -13.66 -5.29 -0.37
N THR A 315 -14.90 -5.71 -0.63
CA THR A 315 -15.44 -7.00 -0.14
C THR A 315 -14.90 -8.18 -0.94
N LYS A 316 -15.16 -9.42 -0.47
CA LYS A 316 -14.84 -10.65 -1.22
C LYS A 316 -15.50 -10.66 -2.61
N ASP A 317 -16.65 -10.02 -2.73
CA ASP A 317 -17.45 -9.89 -3.97
C ASP A 317 -17.01 -8.71 -4.85
N ASN A 318 -15.80 -8.18 -4.65
CA ASN A 318 -15.22 -7.04 -5.36
C ASN A 318 -16.03 -5.72 -5.28
N VAL A 319 -16.89 -5.55 -4.26
CA VAL A 319 -17.62 -4.29 -4.04
C VAL A 319 -16.78 -3.35 -3.19
N ASN A 320 -16.47 -2.17 -3.72
CA ASN A 320 -15.74 -1.12 -3.00
C ASN A 320 -16.67 -0.27 -2.13
N TYR A 321 -16.26 -0.05 -0.89
CA TYR A 321 -16.92 0.82 0.10
C TYR A 321 -15.90 1.80 0.67
N SER A 322 -16.21 3.10 0.60
CA SER A 322 -15.39 4.16 1.19
C SER A 322 -15.93 4.56 2.56
N PHE A 323 -15.02 4.81 3.51
CA PHE A 323 -15.35 5.24 4.87
C PHE A 323 -14.43 6.38 5.34
N LEU A 324 -14.98 7.29 6.15
CA LEU A 324 -14.18 8.25 6.92
C LEU A 324 -14.21 7.85 8.40
N TYR A 325 -13.06 7.99 9.08
CA TYR A 325 -12.92 7.80 10.51
C TYR A 325 -12.50 9.12 11.14
N LEU A 326 -13.40 9.74 11.89
CA LEU A 326 -13.19 11.00 12.61
C LEU A 326 -12.99 10.69 14.09
N PHE A 327 -11.87 11.12 14.66
CA PHE A 327 -11.54 10.87 16.07
C PHE A 327 -11.30 12.18 16.84
N GLY A 328 -11.84 12.21 18.06
CA GLY A 328 -11.55 13.21 19.08
C GLY A 328 -11.86 14.65 18.66
N GLY A 329 -11.02 15.59 19.12
CA GLY A 329 -11.17 17.04 18.96
C GLY A 329 -11.60 17.76 20.24
N ASP A 330 -11.73 19.08 20.15
CA ASP A 330 -12.29 19.96 21.18
C ASP A 330 -13.71 20.38 20.78
N LEU A 331 -14.68 20.09 21.67
CA LEU A 331 -16.11 20.34 21.46
C LEU A 331 -16.54 21.79 21.78
N THR A 332 -15.66 22.59 22.39
CA THR A 332 -15.99 23.97 22.82
C THR A 332 -14.98 25.02 22.36
N ASN A 333 -13.83 24.60 21.81
CA ASN A 333 -12.64 25.45 21.58
C ASN A 333 -12.16 26.15 22.87
N ARG A 334 -12.43 25.53 24.03
CA ARG A 334 -12.05 26.00 25.38
C ARG A 334 -11.38 24.89 26.20
N GLY A 335 -11.00 23.80 25.55
CA GLY A 335 -10.38 22.64 26.16
C GLY A 335 -11.37 21.61 26.70
N THR A 336 -12.43 21.31 25.94
CA THR A 336 -13.35 20.18 26.24
C THR A 336 -13.05 19.04 25.27
N PRO A 337 -12.16 18.10 25.63
CA PRO A 337 -11.72 17.06 24.72
C PRO A 337 -12.78 15.98 24.59
N THR A 338 -12.74 15.25 23.48
CA THR A 338 -13.51 14.02 23.29
C THR A 338 -12.61 12.89 22.79
N ASP A 339 -13.01 11.65 23.06
CA ASP A 339 -12.49 10.37 22.57
C ASP A 339 -13.46 9.70 21.59
N GLU A 340 -14.54 10.37 21.19
CA GLU A 340 -15.52 9.84 20.25
C GLU A 340 -14.86 9.45 18.92
N LEU A 341 -15.07 8.20 18.51
CA LEU A 341 -14.75 7.69 17.18
C LEU A 341 -16.02 7.60 16.33
N TRP A 342 -16.09 8.38 15.25
CA TRP A 342 -17.20 8.41 14.32
C TRP A 342 -16.80 7.85 12.96
N ILE A 343 -17.67 7.03 12.37
CA ILE A 343 -17.50 6.45 11.03
C ILE A 343 -18.54 7.06 10.08
N TYR A 344 -18.11 7.69 8.99
CA TYR A 344 -18.99 8.06 7.89
C TYR A 344 -19.02 6.96 6.83
N ASN A 345 -20.20 6.56 6.37
CA ASN A 345 -20.39 5.60 5.30
C ASN A 345 -20.87 6.32 4.03
N PHE A 346 -20.03 6.39 2.99
CA PHE A 346 -20.39 7.08 1.74
C PHE A 346 -21.58 6.46 0.99
N LYS A 347 -21.89 5.18 1.18
CA LYS A 347 -23.03 4.50 0.54
C LYS A 347 -24.35 4.78 1.26
N LYS A 348 -24.34 4.90 2.59
CA LYS A 348 -25.52 5.22 3.41
C LYS A 348 -25.69 6.74 3.63
N GLU A 349 -24.69 7.55 3.27
CA GLU A 349 -24.60 9.00 3.50
C GLU A 349 -24.85 9.39 4.98
N ASN A 350 -24.41 8.54 5.93
CA ASN A 350 -24.67 8.71 7.37
C ASN A 350 -23.41 8.52 8.23
N TRP A 351 -23.47 9.07 9.45
CA TRP A 351 -22.47 8.87 10.49
C TRP A 351 -22.92 7.87 11.54
N ILE A 352 -21.98 7.06 12.03
CA ILE A 352 -22.19 6.04 13.06
C ILE A 352 -21.14 6.25 14.16
N LEU A 353 -21.57 6.39 15.41
CA LEU A 353 -20.68 6.47 16.57
C LEU A 353 -20.26 5.05 16.99
N VAL A 354 -18.95 4.84 17.19
CA VAL A 354 -18.40 3.55 17.64
C VAL A 354 -18.39 3.50 19.17
N ASN A 355 -19.35 2.76 19.74
CA ASN A 355 -19.50 2.60 21.18
C ASN A 355 -19.03 1.22 21.72
N ASN A 356 -18.58 0.32 20.85
CA ASN A 356 -18.32 -1.09 21.17
C ASN A 356 -16.90 -1.56 20.77
N SER A 357 -15.94 -0.65 20.66
CA SER A 357 -14.55 -0.99 20.39
C SER A 357 -13.90 -1.70 21.58
N ALA A 358 -13.18 -2.78 21.31
CA ALA A 358 -12.38 -3.50 22.30
C ALA A 358 -11.02 -2.83 22.54
N GLY A 359 -10.28 -3.32 23.53
CA GLY A 359 -8.92 -2.88 23.83
C GLY A 359 -8.83 -1.59 24.66
N GLU A 360 -7.69 -0.93 24.61
CA GLU A 360 -7.42 0.28 25.40
C GLU A 360 -7.52 1.52 24.50
N ALA A 361 -8.65 2.22 24.57
CA ALA A 361 -8.85 3.45 23.79
C ALA A 361 -7.99 4.61 24.32
N PRO A 362 -7.42 5.46 23.44
CA PRO A 362 -6.73 6.67 23.84
C PRO A 362 -7.64 7.63 24.60
N CYS A 363 -7.10 8.32 25.61
CA CYS A 363 -7.84 9.34 26.35
C CYS A 363 -8.36 10.48 25.45
N PRO A 364 -9.46 11.17 25.83
CA PRO A 364 -10.02 12.31 25.12
C PRO A 364 -8.97 13.37 24.73
N ARG A 365 -8.90 13.77 23.46
CA ARG A 365 -7.80 14.63 22.99
C ARG A 365 -8.08 15.48 21.75
N TRP A 366 -7.43 16.64 21.67
CA TRP A 366 -7.39 17.51 20.49
C TRP A 366 -5.95 17.82 20.09
N LYS A 367 -5.73 18.37 18.88
CA LYS A 367 -4.38 18.67 18.32
C LYS A 367 -3.43 17.45 18.27
N HIS A 368 -4.01 16.26 18.28
CA HIS A 368 -3.34 15.02 17.95
C HIS A 368 -3.18 14.92 16.42
N GLY A 369 -2.22 14.13 15.94
CA GLY A 369 -2.12 13.79 14.53
C GLY A 369 -2.63 12.37 14.31
N ALA A 370 -3.34 12.12 13.21
CA ALA A 370 -3.71 10.76 12.81
C ALA A 370 -3.40 10.48 11.33
N VAL A 371 -3.17 9.20 11.01
CA VAL A 371 -2.94 8.71 9.65
C VAL A 371 -3.44 7.27 9.49
N ILE A 372 -3.84 6.90 8.28
CA ILE A 372 -4.21 5.52 7.94
C ILE A 372 -2.99 4.77 7.39
N PHE A 373 -2.75 3.54 7.87
CA PHE A 373 -1.79 2.62 7.27
C PHE A 373 -2.19 1.17 7.59
N ASP A 374 -2.08 0.25 6.64
CA ASP A 374 -2.40 -1.18 6.82
C ASP A 374 -3.79 -1.43 7.44
N LYS A 375 -4.81 -0.73 6.93
CA LYS A 375 -6.20 -0.73 7.44
C LYS A 375 -6.33 -0.36 8.93
N LYS A 376 -5.30 0.24 9.53
CA LYS A 376 -5.23 0.71 10.92
C LYS A 376 -5.15 2.24 10.97
N MET A 377 -5.90 2.86 11.86
CA MET A 377 -5.82 4.29 12.14
C MET A 377 -4.81 4.52 13.26
N TRP A 378 -3.68 5.13 12.92
CA TRP A 378 -2.62 5.50 13.87
C TRP A 378 -2.88 6.90 14.39
N ILE A 379 -2.74 7.10 15.69
CA ILE A 379 -2.97 8.38 16.38
C ILE A 379 -1.75 8.64 17.27
N SER A 380 -1.10 9.79 17.07
CA SER A 380 0.02 10.21 17.90
C SER A 380 -0.30 11.50 18.64
N GLY A 381 -0.02 11.46 19.95
CA GLY A 381 0.03 12.58 20.88
C GLY A 381 -1.22 13.46 20.96
N GLY A 382 -1.00 14.76 21.13
CA GLY A 382 -2.03 15.78 21.32
C GLY A 382 -2.11 16.36 22.73
N LEU A 383 -3.24 17.01 23.04
CA LEU A 383 -3.54 17.59 24.35
C LEU A 383 -4.74 16.91 25.01
N PHE A 384 -4.59 16.60 26.29
CA PHE A 384 -5.64 16.16 27.21
C PHE A 384 -5.94 17.27 28.24
N SER A 385 -7.20 17.45 28.62
CA SER A 385 -7.63 18.50 29.56
C SER A 385 -7.56 17.99 31.01
N GLY A 386 -6.64 18.55 31.80
CA GLY A 386 -6.46 18.23 33.21
C GLY A 386 -7.09 19.27 34.14
N TRP A 387 -7.19 18.94 35.44
CA TRP A 387 -7.85 19.79 36.44
C TRP A 387 -7.19 21.17 36.61
N PHE A 388 -5.85 21.24 36.50
CA PHE A 388 -5.08 22.48 36.70
C PHE A 388 -4.50 23.05 35.40
N SER A 389 -4.28 22.21 34.39
CA SER A 389 -3.65 22.57 33.12
C SER A 389 -3.95 21.53 32.05
N ASN A 390 -3.82 21.91 30.78
CA ASN A 390 -3.75 20.94 29.69
C ASN A 390 -2.41 20.19 29.75
N TYR A 391 -2.45 18.89 29.50
CA TYR A 391 -1.27 18.03 29.47
C TYR A 391 -0.99 17.52 28.06
N THR A 392 0.28 17.54 27.67
CA THR A 392 0.78 16.96 26.42
C THR A 392 0.94 15.47 26.57
N VAL A 393 0.29 14.67 25.72
CA VAL A 393 0.49 13.22 25.69
C VAL A 393 1.51 12.85 24.60
N PRO A 394 2.59 12.11 24.91
CA PRO A 394 3.62 11.70 23.93
C PRO A 394 3.43 10.25 23.47
N ASP A 395 2.19 9.81 23.30
CA ASP A 395 1.81 8.43 23.04
C ASP A 395 1.59 8.13 21.55
N LEU A 396 1.53 6.83 21.23
CA LEU A 396 1.11 6.30 19.95
C LEU A 396 0.03 5.25 20.21
N TYR A 397 -1.19 5.53 19.78
CA TYR A 397 -2.30 4.58 19.78
C TYR A 397 -2.62 4.16 18.35
N VAL A 398 -3.25 3.00 18.22
CA VAL A 398 -3.72 2.54 16.93
C VAL A 398 -5.01 1.74 17.07
N TYR A 399 -5.94 2.05 16.17
CA TYR A 399 -7.22 1.37 16.06
C TYR A 399 -7.17 0.42 14.86
N ASP A 400 -7.24 -0.88 15.15
CA ASP A 400 -7.33 -1.93 14.14
C ASP A 400 -8.76 -2.06 13.64
N ILE A 401 -9.02 -1.40 12.51
CA ILE A 401 -10.37 -1.19 11.99
C ILE A 401 -11.04 -2.50 11.50
N PRO A 402 -10.32 -3.55 11.02
CA PRO A 402 -10.92 -4.87 10.80
C PRO A 402 -11.42 -5.55 12.08
N SER A 403 -10.72 -5.34 13.20
CA SER A 403 -10.99 -6.02 14.49
C SER A 403 -11.76 -5.18 15.50
N ASN A 404 -12.07 -3.91 15.19
CA ASN A 404 -12.74 -2.96 16.09
C ASN A 404 -12.04 -2.88 17.46
N CYS A 405 -10.70 -2.78 17.45
CA CYS A 405 -9.88 -2.90 18.67
C CYS A 405 -8.79 -1.83 18.74
N TRP A 406 -8.62 -1.22 19.91
CA TRP A 406 -7.56 -0.25 20.20
C TRP A 406 -6.36 -0.90 20.88
N PHE A 407 -5.17 -0.45 20.48
CA PHE A 407 -3.90 -0.86 21.06
C PHE A 407 -3.06 0.37 21.40
N ASN A 408 -2.46 0.38 22.59
CA ASN A 408 -1.35 1.26 22.92
C ASN A 408 -0.06 0.68 22.30
N CYS A 409 0.64 1.48 21.51
CA CYS A 409 1.93 1.10 20.93
C CYS A 409 3.08 1.65 21.77
N GLN A 410 3.82 0.74 22.41
CA GLN A 410 5.05 1.12 23.10
C GLN A 410 6.10 1.63 22.09
N ILE A 411 6.58 2.84 22.32
CA ILE A 411 7.74 3.39 21.61
C ILE A 411 8.96 3.14 22.47
N SER A 412 9.99 2.49 21.93
CA SER A 412 11.15 2.04 22.72
C SER A 412 12.07 3.17 23.21
N SER A 413 11.86 4.41 22.75
CA SER A 413 12.57 5.59 23.25
C SER A 413 11.77 6.29 24.36
N LYS A 414 12.43 6.52 25.50
CA LYS A 414 11.89 7.28 26.63
C LYS A 414 11.81 8.80 26.39
N GLU A 415 12.29 9.29 25.24
CA GLU A 415 12.43 10.71 24.94
C GLU A 415 11.67 11.14 23.67
N ILE A 416 10.40 10.75 23.54
CA ILE A 416 9.47 11.62 22.81
C ILE A 416 9.32 12.88 23.66
N GLN A 417 10.10 13.92 23.33
CA GLN A 417 9.85 15.25 23.88
C GLN A 417 8.40 15.61 23.57
N CYS A 418 7.60 15.85 24.60
CA CYS A 418 6.14 15.90 24.50
C CYS A 418 5.68 17.05 23.60
N CYS A 419 5.57 16.77 22.32
CA CYS A 419 5.14 17.71 21.31
C CYS A 419 3.65 17.53 21.02
N TYR A 420 2.99 18.61 20.67
CA TYR A 420 1.63 18.63 20.11
C TYR A 420 1.57 19.69 19.01
N ASP A 421 0.48 19.77 18.25
CA ASP A 421 0.28 20.85 17.27
C ASP A 421 1.30 20.87 16.10
N TYR A 422 1.92 19.72 15.81
CA TYR A 422 2.82 19.46 14.67
C TYR A 422 2.11 19.35 13.31
N GLY A 423 0.85 19.81 13.22
CA GLY A 423 0.02 19.64 12.03
C GLY A 423 -0.46 18.19 11.86
N THR A 424 -0.39 17.68 10.64
CA THR A 424 -0.77 16.30 10.29
C THR A 424 0.33 15.29 10.62
N LEU A 425 -0.07 14.09 11.02
CA LEU A 425 0.84 12.93 11.07
C LEU A 425 1.05 12.44 9.63
N ASN A 426 2.29 12.48 9.13
CA ASN A 426 2.56 12.16 7.73
C ASN A 426 3.19 10.77 7.61
N LEU A 427 2.63 9.91 6.74
CA LEU A 427 3.17 8.60 6.39
C LEU A 427 4.04 8.74 5.14
N HIS A 428 5.29 8.28 5.20
CA HIS A 428 6.11 8.15 3.99
C HIS A 428 5.69 6.92 3.18
N ALA A 429 5.22 7.13 1.94
CA ALA A 429 4.60 6.07 1.14
C ALA A 429 5.47 4.84 0.91
N GLN A 430 6.79 4.98 0.77
CA GLN A 430 7.70 3.88 0.47
C GLN A 430 8.11 3.09 1.73
N THR A 431 8.62 3.77 2.75
CA THR A 431 9.20 3.12 3.95
C THR A 431 8.20 2.87 5.07
N LYS A 432 6.96 3.35 4.91
CA LYS A 432 5.87 3.27 5.90
C LYS A 432 6.24 3.84 7.28
N ALA A 433 7.21 4.77 7.29
CA ALA A 433 7.62 5.49 8.48
C ALA A 433 6.75 6.74 8.68
N PHE A 434 6.40 7.04 9.92
CA PHE A 434 5.71 8.30 10.25
C PHE A 434 6.71 9.42 10.49
N PHE A 435 6.35 10.63 10.09
CA PHE A 435 7.12 11.85 10.33
C PHE A 435 6.30 12.88 11.11
N LEU A 436 6.92 13.46 12.12
CA LEU A 436 6.47 14.65 12.84
C LEU A 436 7.47 15.79 12.57
N PHE A 437 6.96 16.99 12.33
CA PHE A 437 7.75 18.20 12.13
C PHE A 437 7.24 19.30 13.08
N GLY A 438 8.17 19.95 13.80
CA GLY A 438 7.89 21.05 14.71
C GLY A 438 6.79 20.76 15.75
N GLY A 439 5.89 21.72 15.91
CA GLY A 439 4.85 21.71 16.94
C GLY A 439 5.24 22.52 18.17
N LYS A 440 4.65 22.21 19.32
CA LYS A 440 4.89 22.86 20.60
C LYS A 440 5.34 21.87 21.66
N ASN A 441 6.34 22.22 22.46
CA ASN A 441 6.77 21.42 23.61
C ASN A 441 5.77 21.52 24.79
N SER A 442 6.02 20.78 25.87
CA SER A 442 5.26 20.85 27.14
C SER A 442 5.15 22.25 27.74
N ASN A 443 6.08 23.15 27.43
CA ASN A 443 6.11 24.54 27.89
C ASN A 443 5.31 25.48 26.96
N ASN A 444 4.57 24.92 25.98
CA ASN A 444 3.80 25.64 24.96
C ASN A 444 4.67 26.51 23.99
N GLU A 445 5.98 26.29 23.99
CA GLU A 445 6.95 26.96 23.10
C GLU A 445 7.05 26.23 21.75
N PRO A 446 7.15 26.94 20.61
CA PRO A 446 7.32 26.31 19.31
C PRO A 446 8.67 25.61 19.17
N THR A 447 8.68 24.45 18.51
CA THR A 447 9.87 23.64 18.24
C THR A 447 10.15 23.53 16.74
N SER A 448 11.37 23.12 16.40
CA SER A 448 11.77 22.75 15.04
C SER A 448 12.10 21.25 14.93
N TYR A 449 11.75 20.44 15.92
CA TYR A 449 12.15 19.02 15.94
C TYR A 449 11.55 18.24 14.78
N VAL A 450 12.35 17.35 14.21
CA VAL A 450 11.92 16.42 13.18
C VAL A 450 12.12 15.01 13.72
N CYS A 451 11.02 14.28 13.87
CA CYS A 451 11.01 12.94 14.43
C CYS A 451 10.49 11.95 13.38
N ARG A 452 11.22 10.85 13.19
CA ARG A 452 10.86 9.74 12.30
C ARG A 452 10.62 8.49 13.13
N PHE A 453 9.40 7.96 13.05
CA PHE A 453 9.02 6.65 13.56
C PHE A 453 9.20 5.64 12.43
N ALA A 454 10.32 4.94 12.41
CA ALA A 454 10.52 3.83 11.49
C ALA A 454 9.85 2.57 12.08
N PRO A 455 9.00 1.84 11.35
CA PRO A 455 8.55 0.53 11.83
C PRO A 455 9.79 -0.35 11.99
N LEU A 456 9.97 -0.93 13.17
CA LEU A 456 10.91 -2.03 13.33
C LEU A 456 10.46 -3.14 12.37
N CYS A 457 11.39 -3.87 11.74
CA CYS A 457 11.05 -4.92 10.78
C CYS A 457 10.33 -6.07 11.49
N THR A 458 9.02 -5.93 11.64
CA THR A 458 8.14 -6.86 12.35
C THR A 458 7.67 -7.97 11.42
N ILE A 459 7.03 -8.98 12.01
CA ILE A 459 6.35 -10.04 11.26
C ILE A 459 5.35 -9.49 10.23
N VAL A 460 4.77 -8.29 10.44
CA VAL A 460 3.87 -7.64 9.47
C VAL A 460 4.63 -7.12 8.25
N SER A 461 5.78 -6.46 8.44
CA SER A 461 6.66 -6.07 7.34
C SER A 461 7.17 -7.29 6.58
N ILE A 462 7.49 -8.37 7.29
CA ILE A 462 7.90 -9.66 6.72
C ILE A 462 6.73 -10.32 5.97
N MET A 463 5.50 -10.24 6.47
CA MET A 463 4.29 -10.73 5.77
C MET A 463 3.99 -9.92 4.52
N SER A 464 4.17 -8.59 4.53
CA SER A 464 4.04 -7.75 3.34
C SER A 464 5.11 -8.12 2.31
N MET A 465 6.39 -8.26 2.72
CA MET A 465 7.46 -8.76 1.84
C MET A 465 7.14 -10.17 1.32
N ARG A 466 6.60 -11.06 2.14
CA ARG A 466 6.19 -12.41 1.74
C ARG A 466 5.04 -12.39 0.72
N ASN A 467 4.09 -11.46 0.85
CA ASN A 467 3.02 -11.29 -0.12
C ASN A 467 3.53 -10.74 -1.46
N GLU A 468 4.48 -9.80 -1.44
CA GLU A 468 5.16 -9.33 -2.66
C GLU A 468 6.05 -10.41 -3.29
N ILE A 469 6.76 -11.22 -2.49
CA ILE A 469 7.49 -12.41 -2.97
C ILE A 469 6.53 -13.43 -3.58
N ASN A 470 5.36 -13.67 -2.97
CA ASN A 470 4.34 -14.56 -3.54
C ASN A 470 3.77 -14.01 -4.85
N ARG A 471 3.53 -12.69 -4.96
CA ARG A 471 3.14 -12.04 -6.22
C ARG A 471 4.19 -12.21 -7.31
N LEU A 472 5.46 -11.94 -6.98
CA LEU A 472 6.59 -12.14 -7.88
C LEU A 472 6.72 -13.63 -8.28
N SER A 473 6.51 -14.55 -7.36
CA SER A 473 6.52 -15.99 -7.64
C SER A 473 5.39 -16.40 -8.59
N ASN A 474 4.19 -15.84 -8.47
CA ASN A 474 3.10 -16.09 -9.39
C ASN A 474 3.43 -15.52 -10.79
N TYR A 475 3.92 -14.28 -10.85
CA TYR A 475 4.36 -13.67 -12.11
C TYR A 475 5.48 -14.47 -12.80
N LEU A 476 6.42 -15.04 -12.02
CA LEU A 476 7.46 -15.93 -12.54
C LEU A 476 6.89 -17.29 -13.02
N LEU A 477 5.79 -17.79 -12.46
CA LEU A 477 5.10 -18.97 -12.96
C LEU A 477 4.39 -18.68 -14.29
N ASP A 478 3.76 -17.51 -14.41
CA ASP A 478 3.11 -17.07 -15.66
C ASP A 478 4.15 -16.93 -16.79
N VAL A 479 5.26 -16.21 -16.54
CA VAL A 479 6.40 -16.10 -17.48
C VAL A 479 7.00 -17.46 -17.81
N LYS A 480 7.06 -18.39 -16.85
CA LYS A 480 7.53 -19.76 -17.12
C LYS A 480 6.58 -20.51 -18.04
N SER A 481 5.27 -20.40 -17.86
CA SER A 481 4.29 -21.05 -18.74
C SER A 481 4.35 -20.52 -20.18
N GLU A 482 4.50 -19.21 -20.36
CA GLU A 482 4.73 -18.57 -21.67
C GLU A 482 6.08 -19.03 -22.29
N SER A 483 7.12 -19.24 -21.48
CA SER A 483 8.39 -19.81 -21.94
C SER A 483 8.30 -21.29 -22.36
N GLU A 484 7.43 -22.08 -21.72
CA GLU A 484 7.17 -23.48 -22.09
C GLU A 484 6.34 -23.56 -23.38
N GLU A 485 5.34 -22.68 -23.55
CA GLU A 485 4.57 -22.57 -24.80
C GLU A 485 5.46 -22.17 -25.98
N THR A 486 6.30 -21.14 -25.82
CA THR A 486 7.26 -20.73 -26.87
C THR A 486 8.29 -21.82 -27.18
N ALA A 487 8.77 -22.58 -26.19
CA ALA A 487 9.63 -23.74 -26.42
C ALA A 487 8.93 -24.87 -27.20
N ASN A 488 7.65 -25.13 -26.92
CA ASN A 488 6.85 -26.09 -27.68
C ASN A 488 6.66 -25.65 -29.14
N ASN A 489 6.33 -24.37 -29.37
CA ASN A 489 6.21 -23.80 -30.71
C ASN A 489 7.52 -23.91 -31.51
N VAL A 490 8.67 -23.66 -30.87
CA VAL A 490 10.00 -23.87 -31.49
C VAL A 490 10.25 -25.35 -31.81
N SER A 491 9.82 -26.28 -30.96
CA SER A 491 9.93 -27.73 -31.20
C SER A 491 9.07 -28.18 -32.39
N GLU A 492 7.87 -27.64 -32.56
CA GLU A 492 7.03 -27.90 -33.75
C GLU A 492 7.67 -27.33 -35.02
N ILE A 493 8.18 -26.10 -34.98
CA ILE A 493 8.94 -25.52 -36.10
C ILE A 493 10.16 -26.37 -36.45
N GLN A 494 10.89 -26.91 -35.47
CA GLN A 494 12.01 -27.82 -35.71
C GLN A 494 11.59 -29.12 -36.40
N LYS A 495 10.44 -29.72 -36.04
CA LYS A 495 9.89 -30.90 -36.73
C LYS A 495 9.54 -30.59 -38.18
N ILE A 496 8.92 -29.43 -38.43
CA ILE A 496 8.59 -28.96 -39.79
C ILE A 496 9.88 -28.78 -40.62
N ILE A 497 10.92 -28.15 -40.06
CA ILE A 497 12.23 -27.99 -40.71
C ILE A 497 12.88 -29.36 -41.01
N GLN A 498 12.77 -30.34 -40.10
CA GLN A 498 13.26 -31.69 -40.34
C GLN A 498 12.50 -32.39 -41.46
N SER A 499 11.17 -32.24 -41.56
CA SER A 499 10.37 -32.76 -42.67
C SER A 499 10.86 -32.18 -44.01
N PHE A 500 10.95 -30.84 -44.12
CA PHE A 500 11.48 -30.20 -45.33
C PHE A 500 12.91 -30.63 -45.66
N SER A 501 13.75 -30.91 -44.65
CA SER A 501 15.11 -31.42 -44.87
C SER A 501 15.15 -32.85 -45.42
N LEU A 502 14.13 -33.67 -45.11
CA LEU A 502 13.95 -35.00 -45.72
C LEU A 502 13.41 -34.84 -47.15
N ASP A 503 12.36 -34.04 -47.36
CA ASP A 503 11.80 -33.77 -48.68
C ASP A 503 12.87 -33.26 -49.66
N ILE A 504 13.74 -32.34 -49.22
CA ILE A 504 14.88 -31.83 -50.02
C ILE A 504 15.90 -32.92 -50.38
N LYS A 505 16.12 -33.92 -49.51
CA LYS A 505 16.99 -35.07 -49.82
C LYS A 505 16.34 -35.97 -50.87
N ASP A 506 15.04 -36.24 -50.73
CA ASP A 506 14.31 -37.09 -51.68
C ASP A 506 14.22 -36.41 -53.06
N PHE A 507 13.95 -35.10 -53.10
CA PHE A 507 14.07 -34.30 -54.32
C PHE A 507 15.47 -34.36 -54.94
N LYS A 508 16.54 -34.33 -54.12
CA LYS A 508 17.91 -34.46 -54.62
C LYS A 508 18.17 -35.84 -55.24
N ILE A 509 17.71 -36.92 -54.60
CA ILE A 509 17.82 -38.30 -55.13
C ILE A 509 17.06 -38.43 -56.47
N ILE A 510 15.83 -37.89 -56.54
CA ILE A 510 15.04 -37.88 -57.78
C ILE A 510 15.76 -37.09 -58.87
N PHE A 511 16.31 -35.91 -58.55
CA PHE A 511 17.04 -35.08 -59.51
C PHE A 511 18.31 -35.77 -60.05
N GLU A 512 19.03 -36.50 -59.19
CA GLU A 512 20.20 -37.29 -59.57
C GLU A 512 19.82 -38.47 -60.47
N ALA A 513 18.76 -39.21 -60.14
CA ALA A 513 18.21 -40.28 -60.99
C ALA A 513 17.71 -39.77 -62.36
N LEU A 514 17.09 -38.59 -62.39
CA LEU A 514 16.60 -37.95 -63.62
C LEU A 514 17.79 -37.46 -64.48
N THR A 515 18.83 -36.93 -63.85
CA THR A 515 20.10 -36.56 -64.51
C THR A 515 20.78 -37.79 -65.15
N ASN A 516 20.88 -38.89 -64.41
CA ASN A 516 21.41 -40.16 -64.94
C ASN A 516 20.55 -40.72 -66.08
N SER A 517 19.22 -40.61 -65.99
CA SER A 517 18.30 -41.04 -67.05
C SER A 517 18.47 -40.21 -68.34
N ILE A 518 18.65 -38.88 -68.21
CA ILE A 518 18.97 -38.00 -69.34
C ILE A 518 20.29 -38.40 -69.99
N GLN A 519 21.30 -38.79 -69.19
CA GLN A 519 22.59 -39.24 -69.74
C GLN A 519 22.44 -40.57 -70.51
N ILE A 520 21.73 -41.56 -69.96
CA ILE A 520 21.45 -42.84 -70.66
C ILE A 520 20.69 -42.60 -71.98
N ILE A 521 19.71 -41.68 -72.00
CA ILE A 521 19.00 -41.32 -73.24
C ILE A 521 19.96 -40.70 -74.26
N ARG A 522 20.87 -39.81 -73.83
CA ARG A 522 21.89 -39.20 -74.69
C ARG A 522 22.81 -40.27 -75.29
N ASP A 523 23.32 -41.19 -74.47
CA ASP A 523 24.19 -42.28 -74.91
C ASP A 523 23.47 -43.23 -75.90
N ASN A 524 22.18 -43.51 -75.67
CA ASN A 524 21.35 -44.31 -76.56
C ASN A 524 21.10 -43.63 -77.91
N ILE A 525 20.86 -42.30 -77.93
CA ILE A 525 20.74 -41.52 -79.17
C ILE A 525 22.04 -41.61 -79.98
N ASP A 526 23.20 -41.45 -79.33
CA ASP A 526 24.51 -41.58 -79.98
C ASP A 526 24.76 -42.99 -80.52
N ASN A 527 24.24 -44.03 -79.86
CA ASN A 527 24.37 -45.41 -80.33
C ASN A 527 23.43 -45.74 -81.50
N ILE A 528 22.17 -45.28 -81.45
CA ILE A 528 21.22 -45.37 -82.57
C ILE A 528 21.78 -44.66 -83.80
N ASN A 529 22.40 -43.49 -83.63
CA ASN A 529 23.07 -42.77 -84.73
C ASN A 529 24.20 -43.60 -85.37
N LYS A 530 24.95 -44.38 -84.59
CA LYS A 530 25.97 -45.31 -85.12
C LYS A 530 25.34 -46.48 -85.88
N GLU A 531 24.31 -47.12 -85.35
CA GLU A 531 23.62 -48.21 -86.06
C GLU A 531 22.97 -47.73 -87.36
N LEU A 532 22.42 -46.52 -87.39
CA LEU A 532 21.87 -45.89 -88.60
C LEU A 532 22.93 -45.70 -89.69
N THR A 533 24.19 -45.39 -89.34
CA THR A 533 25.28 -45.32 -90.32
C THR A 533 25.74 -46.71 -90.79
N LEU A 534 25.73 -47.73 -89.92
CA LEU A 534 26.02 -49.13 -90.28
C LEU A 534 24.95 -49.76 -91.18
N LEU A 535 23.67 -49.53 -90.90
CA LEU A 535 22.56 -50.04 -91.73
C LEU A 535 22.55 -49.39 -93.11
N LYS A 536 22.79 -48.07 -93.20
CA LYS A 536 22.98 -47.39 -94.50
C LYS A 536 24.10 -48.01 -95.33
N LYS A 537 25.18 -48.46 -94.68
CA LYS A 537 26.26 -49.18 -95.37
C LYS A 537 25.82 -50.58 -95.84
N LYS A 538 25.26 -51.40 -94.95
CA LYS A 538 24.80 -52.75 -95.30
C LYS A 538 23.73 -52.80 -96.40
N ASN A 539 22.83 -51.82 -96.46
CA ASN A 539 21.81 -51.80 -97.51
C ASN A 539 22.45 -51.61 -98.90
N SER A 540 23.49 -50.77 -99.00
CA SER A 540 24.31 -50.63 -100.21
C SER A 540 25.09 -51.91 -100.56
N ASP A 541 25.52 -52.69 -99.56
CA ASP A 541 26.23 -53.96 -99.80
C ASP A 541 25.26 -55.08 -100.24
N HIS A 542 24.01 -55.08 -99.78
CA HIS A 542 22.98 -56.05 -100.17
C HIS A 542 22.45 -55.82 -101.59
N GLU A 543 22.20 -54.57 -102.00
CA GLU A 543 21.85 -54.25 -103.39
C GLU A 543 22.92 -54.76 -104.38
N ASN A 544 24.20 -54.76 -103.99
CA ASN A 544 25.28 -55.30 -104.83
C ASN A 544 25.26 -56.84 -104.92
N THR A 545 24.97 -57.54 -103.81
CA THR A 545 25.04 -59.02 -103.76
C THR A 545 23.80 -59.72 -104.29
N GLU A 546 22.61 -59.12 -104.17
CA GLU A 546 21.38 -59.66 -104.78
C GLU A 546 21.50 -59.74 -106.31
N ASN A 547 22.13 -58.71 -106.91
CA ASN A 547 22.48 -58.69 -108.34
C ASN A 547 23.45 -59.82 -108.76
N GLU A 548 24.39 -60.25 -107.90
CA GLU A 548 25.31 -61.35 -108.21
C GLU A 548 24.67 -62.75 -108.06
N ILE A 549 23.78 -62.94 -107.07
CA ILE A 549 23.17 -64.25 -106.82
C ILE A 549 22.20 -64.64 -107.95
N GLN A 550 21.46 -63.67 -108.48
CA GLN A 550 20.54 -63.89 -109.60
C GLN A 550 21.26 -64.47 -110.84
N ILE A 551 22.50 -64.02 -111.10
CA ILE A 551 23.35 -64.51 -112.20
C ILE A 551 23.83 -65.96 -111.96
N ASN A 552 24.06 -66.35 -110.70
CA ASN A 552 24.63 -67.66 -110.37
C ASN A 552 23.59 -68.79 -110.36
N ILE A 553 22.33 -68.51 -110.01
CA ILE A 553 21.27 -69.53 -109.99
C ILE A 553 20.98 -70.07 -111.41
N GLU A 554 20.98 -69.21 -112.44
CA GLU A 554 20.82 -69.65 -113.84
C GLU A 554 21.92 -70.62 -114.32
N ASN A 555 23.11 -70.54 -113.73
CA ASN A 555 24.25 -71.39 -114.09
C ASN A 555 24.23 -72.76 -113.41
N LEU A 556 23.67 -72.87 -112.19
CA LEU A 556 23.65 -74.12 -111.43
C LEU A 556 22.55 -75.09 -111.87
N THR A 557 21.38 -74.58 -112.26
CA THR A 557 20.26 -75.41 -112.73
C THR A 557 20.69 -76.29 -113.91
N LYS A 558 21.40 -75.71 -114.90
CA LYS A 558 21.97 -76.41 -116.06
C LYS A 558 22.91 -77.57 -115.72
N ARG A 559 23.44 -77.61 -114.49
CA ARG A 559 24.51 -78.52 -114.06
C ARG A 559 23.98 -79.70 -113.24
N ILE A 560 22.82 -79.54 -112.59
CA ILE A 560 22.11 -80.63 -111.92
C ILE A 560 21.58 -81.64 -112.94
N ASP A 561 21.05 -81.16 -114.07
CA ASP A 561 20.56 -82.02 -115.16
C ASP A 561 21.63 -83.01 -115.64
N THR A 562 22.89 -82.55 -115.76
CA THR A 562 24.02 -83.40 -116.19
C THR A 562 24.48 -84.45 -115.17
N LEU A 563 24.12 -84.32 -113.89
CA LEU A 563 24.56 -85.25 -112.84
C LEU A 563 23.58 -86.41 -112.62
N ASN A 564 22.30 -86.22 -112.93
CA ASN A 564 21.32 -87.30 -112.86
C ASN A 564 21.60 -88.40 -113.89
N GLU A 565 22.08 -88.06 -115.10
CA GLU A 565 22.52 -89.03 -116.12
C GLU A 565 23.64 -89.99 -115.65
N VAL A 566 24.53 -89.53 -114.76
CA VAL A 566 25.66 -90.34 -114.27
C VAL A 566 25.19 -91.37 -113.23
N ARG A 567 24.12 -91.08 -112.50
CA ARG A 567 23.60 -91.94 -111.43
C ARG A 567 23.09 -93.28 -111.96
N ASP A 568 22.46 -93.28 -113.13
CA ASP A 568 21.86 -94.47 -113.74
C ASP A 568 22.91 -95.49 -114.24
N GLN A 569 24.18 -95.08 -114.40
CA GLN A 569 25.26 -95.95 -114.90
C GLN A 569 25.86 -96.89 -113.85
N ILE A 570 25.76 -96.56 -112.55
CA ILE A 570 26.47 -97.28 -111.48
C ILE A 570 25.71 -98.54 -111.01
N THR A 571 24.38 -98.56 -111.18
CA THR A 571 23.48 -99.62 -110.68
C THR A 571 23.61 -101.01 -111.33
N ASN A 572 24.52 -101.20 -112.30
CA ASN A 572 24.60 -102.40 -113.15
C ASN A 572 25.80 -103.35 -112.85
N LEU A 573 26.52 -103.20 -111.73
CA LEU A 573 27.79 -103.92 -111.49
C LEU A 573 27.91 -104.70 -110.15
N GLU A 574 26.81 -104.99 -109.45
CA GLU A 574 26.79 -105.97 -108.34
C GLU A 574 26.30 -107.37 -108.81
N ASN A 575 26.96 -107.90 -109.86
CA ASN A 575 26.88 -109.28 -110.35
C ASN A 575 28.30 -109.88 -110.42
#